data_AF-A0A1G1MKE8-F1
#
_entry.id   AF-A0A1G1MKE8-F1
#
_cell.length_a   1.000
_cell.length_b   1.000
_cell.length_c   1.000
_cell.angle_alpha   90.00
_cell.angle_beta   90.00
_cell.angle_gamma   90.00
#
_symmetry.space_group_name_H-M   'P 1'
#
loop_
_entity.id
_entity.type
_entity.pdbx_description
1 polymer ?
#
loop_
_entity_poly.entity_id
_entity_poly.type
_entity_poly.pdbx_seq_one_letter_code
_entity_poly.pdbx_strand_id
1 'polypeptide(L)'
;MVVSRVVSGGQTGVDRAALDVALELGLSCGGWCPKGRTAEDGVLPSRYPLQETPSAEYAQRTTWNVRDADGTLILTRGPATGGTAQTIEDASRLRKPHLVIDLGAHPDPVDIRGWIGTHRLRVLNVAGPRESKCPGIYAQATQFLRRLLTDAL
;
A
#
# COMPACT_ATOMS: atom_id res chain seq x y z
N MET A 1 17.35 -5.50 4.39
CA MET A 1 15.88 -5.37 4.58
C MET A 1 15.23 -6.68 4.11
N VAL A 2 14.16 -7.18 4.73
CA VAL A 2 13.59 -8.52 4.40
C VAL A 2 12.08 -8.44 4.11
N VAL A 3 11.66 -7.49 3.26
CA VAL A 3 10.27 -7.48 2.75
C VAL A 3 10.15 -8.60 1.73
N SER A 4 9.50 -9.70 2.10
CA SER A 4 9.27 -10.84 1.21
C SER A 4 7.93 -10.73 0.47
N ARG A 5 7.01 -9.90 0.96
CA ARG A 5 5.68 -9.73 0.38
C ARG A 5 5.16 -8.30 0.50
N VAL A 6 4.61 -7.78 -0.59
CA VAL A 6 3.87 -6.50 -0.62
C VAL A 6 2.38 -6.79 -0.73
N VAL A 7 1.57 -6.20 0.14
CA VAL A 7 0.11 -6.27 0.04
C VAL A 7 -0.50 -4.89 -0.15
N SER A 8 -1.65 -4.83 -0.81
CA SER A 8 -2.37 -3.61 -1.12
C SER A 8 -3.82 -3.92 -1.50
N GLY A 9 -4.70 -2.93 -1.46
CA GLY A 9 -6.12 -3.11 -1.78
C GLY A 9 -6.50 -2.97 -3.25
N GLY A 10 -5.53 -2.70 -4.12
CA GLY A 10 -5.71 -2.67 -5.56
C GLY A 10 -6.45 -1.45 -6.11
N GLN A 11 -6.76 -0.42 -5.32
CA GLN A 11 -7.29 0.83 -5.88
C GLN A 11 -6.30 1.46 -6.90
N THR A 12 -6.76 2.38 -7.76
CA THR A 12 -5.85 3.24 -8.55
C THR A 12 -4.91 4.03 -7.62
N GLY A 13 -3.89 4.68 -8.19
CA GLY A 13 -2.94 5.46 -7.41
C GLY A 13 -1.94 4.57 -6.66
N VAL A 14 -1.76 4.83 -5.35
CA VAL A 14 -0.72 4.18 -4.55
C VAL A 14 -0.88 2.66 -4.47
N ASP A 15 -2.12 2.20 -4.29
CA ASP A 15 -2.40 0.76 -4.16
C ASP A 15 -1.90 -0.01 -5.39
N ARG A 16 -2.12 0.53 -6.59
CA ARG A 16 -1.69 -0.07 -7.85
C ARG A 16 -0.18 -0.01 -8.05
N ALA A 17 0.42 1.14 -7.74
CA ALA A 17 1.87 1.33 -7.81
C ALA A 17 2.61 0.27 -6.96
N ALA A 18 2.10 -0.03 -5.77
CA ALA A 18 2.67 -1.05 -4.91
C ALA A 18 2.63 -2.46 -5.53
N LEU A 19 1.50 -2.84 -6.11
CA LEU A 19 1.35 -4.16 -6.74
C LEU A 19 2.20 -4.26 -8.01
N ASP A 20 2.22 -3.22 -8.84
CA ASP A 20 3.02 -3.19 -10.07
C ASP A 20 4.52 -3.26 -9.77
N VAL A 21 5.02 -2.48 -8.81
CA VAL A 21 6.45 -2.53 -8.41
C VAL A 21 6.81 -3.88 -7.81
N ALA A 22 5.93 -4.49 -7.00
CA ALA A 22 6.20 -5.81 -6.45
C ALA A 22 6.30 -6.88 -7.56
N LEU A 23 5.40 -6.84 -8.55
CA LEU A 23 5.46 -7.72 -9.72
C LEU A 23 6.71 -7.47 -10.57
N GLU A 24 7.06 -6.21 -10.81
CA GLU A 24 8.25 -5.80 -11.55
C GLU A 24 9.55 -6.36 -10.92
N LEU A 25 9.65 -6.31 -9.60
CA LEU A 25 10.82 -6.77 -8.83
C LEU A 25 10.77 -8.27 -8.49
N GLY A 26 9.75 -9.01 -8.94
CA GLY A 26 9.60 -10.43 -8.64
C GLY A 26 9.29 -10.75 -7.16
N LEU A 27 8.82 -9.76 -6.39
CA LEU A 27 8.38 -9.95 -5.01
C LEU A 27 6.99 -10.61 -4.98
N SER A 28 6.73 -11.42 -3.96
CA SER A 28 5.36 -11.91 -3.73
C SER A 28 4.43 -10.73 -3.50
N CYS A 29 3.28 -10.68 -4.17
CA CYS A 29 2.28 -9.65 -3.93
C CYS A 29 0.87 -10.22 -3.73
N GLY A 30 -0.05 -9.37 -3.26
CA GLY A 30 -1.45 -9.72 -3.09
C GLY A 30 -2.15 -8.72 -2.16
N GLY A 31 -3.10 -9.21 -1.37
CA GLY A 31 -3.89 -8.39 -0.47
C GLY A 31 -5.39 -8.62 -0.65
N TRP A 32 -6.18 -7.79 0.03
CA TRP A 32 -7.62 -7.85 0.05
C TRP A 32 -8.23 -6.76 -0.83
N CYS A 33 -9.13 -7.13 -1.72
CA CYS A 33 -9.93 -6.21 -2.53
C CYS A 33 -11.43 -6.35 -2.19
N PRO A 34 -12.28 -5.39 -2.56
CA PRO A 34 -13.72 -5.53 -2.33
C PRO A 34 -14.31 -6.71 -3.09
N LYS A 35 -15.45 -7.22 -2.60
CA LYS A 35 -16.28 -8.15 -3.36
C LYS A 35 -16.62 -7.57 -4.74
N GLY A 36 -16.55 -8.41 -5.77
CA GLY A 36 -16.67 -7.99 -7.17
C GLY A 36 -15.41 -7.34 -7.73
N ARG A 37 -14.31 -7.32 -6.96
CA ARG A 37 -13.02 -6.75 -7.34
C ARG A 37 -13.15 -5.32 -7.86
N THR A 38 -13.91 -4.47 -7.16
CA THR A 38 -14.19 -3.11 -7.61
C THR A 38 -13.05 -2.15 -7.27
N ALA A 39 -12.76 -1.26 -8.21
CA ALA A 39 -11.89 -0.09 -8.08
C ALA A 39 -12.56 1.11 -8.78
N GLU A 40 -11.97 2.31 -8.68
CA GLU A 40 -12.58 3.50 -9.28
C GLU A 40 -12.60 3.48 -10.81
N ASP A 41 -11.70 2.71 -11.42
CA ASP A 41 -11.56 2.52 -12.86
C ASP A 41 -12.28 1.25 -13.37
N GLY A 42 -13.11 0.63 -12.52
CA GLY A 42 -13.89 -0.56 -12.84
C GLY A 42 -13.38 -1.81 -12.14
N VAL A 43 -13.41 -2.95 -12.84
CA VAL A 43 -13.02 -4.24 -12.26
C VAL A 43 -11.49 -4.40 -12.27
N LEU A 44 -10.91 -4.79 -11.14
CA LEU A 44 -9.47 -5.02 -10.99
C LEU A 44 -8.99 -6.08 -11.98
N PRO A 45 -7.93 -5.80 -12.76
CA PRO A 45 -7.32 -6.79 -13.65
C PRO A 45 -6.94 -8.08 -12.91
N SER A 46 -7.09 -9.22 -13.60
CA SER A 46 -6.79 -10.56 -13.04
C SER A 46 -5.31 -10.78 -12.76
N ARG A 47 -4.42 -9.97 -13.35
CA ARG A 47 -2.97 -10.02 -13.08
C ARG A 47 -2.60 -9.76 -11.63
N TYR A 48 -3.49 -9.11 -10.86
CA TYR A 48 -3.26 -8.87 -9.43
C TYR A 48 -3.80 -10.03 -8.59
N PRO A 49 -2.94 -10.76 -7.84
CA PRO A 49 -3.31 -11.91 -7.02
C PRO A 49 -4.00 -11.48 -5.70
N LEU A 50 -5.09 -10.72 -5.83
CA LEU A 50 -5.91 -10.19 -4.73
C LEU A 50 -7.04 -11.15 -4.40
N GLN A 51 -7.35 -11.25 -3.11
CA GLN A 51 -8.49 -12.01 -2.58
C GLN A 51 -9.64 -11.05 -2.30
N GLU A 52 -10.87 -11.46 -2.61
CA GLU A 52 -12.06 -10.66 -2.31
C GLU A 52 -12.42 -10.75 -0.83
N THR A 53 -12.78 -9.63 -0.23
CA THR A 53 -13.48 -9.61 1.05
C THR A 53 -14.95 -10.01 0.87
N PRO A 54 -15.65 -10.45 1.93
CA PRO A 54 -17.08 -10.74 1.85
C PRO A 54 -17.97 -9.55 1.47
N SER A 55 -17.53 -8.32 1.76
CA SER A 55 -18.23 -7.08 1.44
C SER A 55 -17.62 -6.36 0.23
N ALA A 56 -18.47 -5.64 -0.52
CA ALA A 56 -18.07 -4.71 -1.57
C ALA A 56 -17.62 -3.34 -1.00
N GLU A 57 -17.80 -3.10 0.30
CA GLU A 57 -17.39 -1.86 0.95
C GLU A 57 -15.87 -1.75 1.08
N TYR A 58 -15.31 -0.61 0.64
CA TYR A 58 -13.86 -0.37 0.72
C TYR A 58 -13.30 -0.41 2.15
N ALA A 59 -14.11 -0.08 3.16
CA ALA A 59 -13.67 -0.09 4.55
C ALA A 59 -13.17 -1.48 4.99
N GLN A 60 -13.87 -2.56 4.60
CA GLN A 60 -13.51 -3.90 5.04
C GLN A 60 -12.14 -4.32 4.48
N ARG A 61 -11.93 -4.13 3.17
CA ARG A 61 -10.63 -4.46 2.55
C ARG A 61 -9.50 -3.61 3.11
N THR A 62 -9.75 -2.33 3.44
CA THR A 62 -8.73 -1.46 4.04
C THR A 62 -8.29 -2.00 5.39
N THR A 63 -9.24 -2.28 6.29
CA THR A 63 -8.94 -2.84 7.61
C THR A 63 -8.24 -4.19 7.51
N TRP A 64 -8.63 -5.06 6.56
CA TRP A 64 -8.04 -6.41 6.43
C TRP A 64 -6.60 -6.37 5.90
N ASN A 65 -6.29 -5.46 4.96
CA ASN A 65 -4.91 -5.27 4.52
C ASN A 65 -3.99 -4.77 5.64
N VAL A 66 -4.50 -3.91 6.54
CA VAL A 66 -3.77 -3.49 7.74
C VAL A 66 -3.62 -4.65 8.74
N ARG A 67 -4.70 -5.40 9.00
CA ARG A 67 -4.74 -6.52 9.94
C ARG A 67 -3.73 -7.62 9.58
N ASP A 68 -3.67 -7.98 8.31
CA ASP A 68 -2.92 -9.16 7.82
C ASP A 68 -1.50 -8.83 7.35
N ALA A 69 -1.06 -7.59 7.49
CA ALA A 69 0.32 -7.19 7.28
C ALA A 69 1.09 -7.06 8.61
N ASP A 70 2.42 -7.10 8.53
CA ASP A 70 3.30 -6.83 9.68
C ASP A 70 3.32 -5.33 10.00
N GLY A 71 3.20 -4.48 8.98
CA GLY A 71 3.11 -3.03 9.11
C GLY A 71 2.59 -2.37 7.83
N THR A 72 2.18 -1.11 7.94
CA THR A 72 1.60 -0.35 6.81
C THR A 72 2.40 0.92 6.50
N LEU A 73 2.95 1.00 5.30
CA LEU A 73 3.50 2.22 4.72
C LEU A 73 2.38 2.99 4.02
N ILE A 74 2.14 4.22 4.43
CA ILE A 74 1.05 5.06 3.95
C ILE A 74 1.67 6.23 3.18
N LEU A 75 1.55 6.21 1.86
CA LEU A 75 2.09 7.26 0.99
C LEU A 75 1.04 8.32 0.72
N THR A 76 1.40 9.58 0.90
CA THR A 76 0.51 10.73 0.69
C THR A 76 1.18 11.80 -0.17
N ARG A 77 0.40 12.82 -0.54
CA ARG A 77 0.90 14.12 -0.98
C ARG A 77 0.10 15.17 -0.23
N GLY A 78 0.70 15.78 0.79
CA GLY A 78 -0.03 16.54 1.80
C GLY A 78 -0.85 15.66 2.76
N PRO A 79 -1.84 16.25 3.46
CA PRO A 79 -2.61 15.57 4.50
C PRO A 79 -3.38 14.34 4.01
N ALA A 80 -3.37 13.27 4.81
CA ALA A 80 -4.20 12.09 4.57
C ALA A 80 -5.69 12.43 4.72
N THR A 81 -6.51 11.99 3.77
CA THR A 81 -7.97 12.17 3.78
C THR A 81 -8.69 10.90 3.33
N GLY A 82 -9.99 10.80 3.63
CA GLY A 82 -10.84 9.68 3.20
C GLY A 82 -10.27 8.31 3.56
N GLY A 83 -10.21 7.39 2.60
CA GLY A 83 -9.69 6.02 2.82
C GLY A 83 -8.24 5.96 3.31
N THR A 84 -7.42 6.97 2.99
CA THR A 84 -6.04 7.06 3.51
C THR A 84 -6.04 7.38 5.01
N ALA A 85 -6.89 8.30 5.46
CA ALA A 85 -7.06 8.60 6.88
C ALA A 85 -7.63 7.39 7.65
N GLN A 86 -8.61 6.69 7.07
CA GLN A 86 -9.13 5.44 7.64
C GLN A 86 -8.03 4.38 7.82
N THR A 87 -7.08 4.31 6.90
CA THR A 87 -5.95 3.36 7.00
C THR A 87 -5.07 3.66 8.22
N ILE A 88 -4.80 4.95 8.50
CA ILE A 88 -4.05 5.40 9.68
C ILE A 88 -4.81 5.05 10.97
N GLU A 89 -6.12 5.33 10.98
CA GLU A 89 -6.99 5.02 12.12
C GLU A 89 -7.05 3.52 12.39
N ASP A 90 -7.19 2.70 11.34
CA ASP A 90 -7.20 1.25 11.45
C ASP A 90 -5.88 0.70 11.96
N ALA A 91 -4.74 1.21 11.47
CA ALA A 91 -3.43 0.78 11.93
C ALA A 91 -3.21 1.12 13.41
N SER A 92 -3.61 2.32 13.82
CA SER A 92 -3.54 2.77 15.21
C SER A 92 -4.43 1.91 16.12
N ARG A 93 -5.70 1.72 15.72
CA ARG A 93 -6.70 0.93 16.46
C ARG A 93 -6.28 -0.54 16.61
N LEU A 94 -5.70 -1.12 15.56
CA LEU A 94 -5.22 -2.51 15.56
C LEU A 94 -3.81 -2.65 16.16
N ARG A 95 -3.19 -1.56 16.62
CA ARG A 95 -1.82 -1.52 17.16
C ARG A 95 -0.80 -2.13 16.19
N LYS A 96 -0.96 -1.86 14.90
CA LYS A 96 -0.03 -2.26 13.85
C LYS A 96 0.98 -1.12 13.60
N PRO A 97 2.29 -1.44 13.47
CA PRO A 97 3.28 -0.47 13.02
C PRO A 97 2.81 0.20 11.72
N HIS A 98 2.84 1.52 11.67
CA HIS A 98 2.59 2.26 10.45
C HIS A 98 3.49 3.47 10.34
N LEU A 99 3.73 3.89 9.10
CA LEU A 99 4.54 5.06 8.79
C LEU A 99 3.85 5.84 7.69
N VAL A 100 3.57 7.12 7.95
CA VAL A 100 2.98 8.04 6.98
C VAL A 100 4.10 8.86 6.35
N ILE A 101 4.17 8.83 5.02
CA ILE A 101 5.22 9.49 4.25
C ILE A 101 4.58 10.40 3.20
N ASP A 102 4.86 11.70 3.32
CA ASP A 102 4.49 12.68 2.29
C ASP A 102 5.53 12.64 1.16
N LEU A 103 5.13 12.15 -0.02
CA LEU A 103 6.00 12.08 -1.19
C LEU A 103 6.35 13.47 -1.74
N GLY A 104 5.56 14.50 -1.43
CA GLY A 104 5.85 15.90 -1.78
C GLY A 104 7.04 16.48 -1.00
N ALA A 105 7.40 15.87 0.13
CA ALA A 105 8.56 16.26 0.93
C ALA A 105 9.88 15.58 0.47
N HIS A 106 9.85 14.83 -0.64
CA HIS A 106 11.01 14.11 -1.18
C HIS A 106 11.74 13.23 -0.15
N PRO A 107 11.03 12.28 0.48
CA PRO A 107 11.58 11.44 1.54
C PRO A 107 12.72 10.55 1.04
N ASP A 108 13.70 10.29 1.92
CA ASP A 108 14.79 9.36 1.66
C ASP A 108 14.33 7.91 1.96
N PRO A 109 14.39 6.98 0.97
CA PRO A 109 14.10 5.57 1.20
C PRO A 109 14.88 4.92 2.34
N VAL A 110 16.08 5.42 2.70
CA VAL A 110 16.92 4.88 3.79
C VAL A 110 16.17 4.90 5.13
N ASP A 111 15.44 5.96 5.44
CA ASP A 111 14.71 6.08 6.71
C ASP A 111 13.59 5.05 6.81
N ILE A 112 12.89 4.83 5.70
CA ILE A 112 11.82 3.83 5.61
C ILE A 112 12.40 2.41 5.74
N ARG A 113 13.58 2.16 5.15
CA ARG A 113 14.28 0.87 5.34
C ARG A 113 14.68 0.65 6.80
N GLY A 114 15.13 1.69 7.50
CA GLY A 114 15.40 1.64 8.93
C GLY A 114 14.15 1.28 9.74
N TRP A 115 13.02 1.91 9.45
CA TRP A 115 11.73 1.59 10.06
C TRP A 115 11.30 0.14 9.80
N ILE A 116 11.39 -0.33 8.56
CA ILE A 116 11.10 -1.73 8.16
C ILE A 116 11.99 -2.71 8.93
N GLY A 117 13.30 -2.43 9.01
CA GLY A 117 14.26 -3.28 9.70
C GLY A 117 14.00 -3.34 11.20
N THR A 118 13.71 -2.20 11.83
CA THR A 118 13.43 -2.09 13.27
C THR A 118 12.20 -2.90 13.66
N HIS A 119 11.13 -2.85 12.84
CA HIS A 119 9.90 -3.59 13.09
C HIS A 119 9.88 -5.00 12.49
N ARG A 120 10.95 -5.40 11.78
CA ARG A 120 11.09 -6.71 11.12
C ARG A 120 9.93 -7.05 10.18
N LEU A 121 9.49 -6.07 9.38
CA LEU A 121 8.35 -6.24 8.50
C LEU A 121 8.68 -7.16 7.32
N ARG A 122 8.02 -8.32 7.24
CA ARG A 122 8.14 -9.26 6.11
C ARG A 122 6.99 -9.09 5.12
N VAL A 123 5.79 -8.81 5.64
CA VAL A 123 4.60 -8.47 4.87
C VAL A 123 4.33 -6.97 5.04
N LEU A 124 4.60 -6.19 4.00
CA LEU A 124 4.39 -4.74 3.99
C LEU A 124 3.08 -4.41 3.27
N ASN A 125 2.11 -3.84 4.00
CA ASN A 125 0.97 -3.19 3.38
C ASN A 125 1.40 -1.81 2.87
N VAL A 126 1.02 -1.48 1.63
CA VAL A 126 1.24 -0.13 1.07
C VAL A 126 -0.11 0.44 0.67
N ALA A 127 -0.40 1.64 1.18
CA ALA A 127 -1.69 2.30 0.98
C ALA A 127 -1.51 3.79 0.71
N GLY A 128 -2.50 4.41 0.08
CA GLY A 128 -2.50 5.84 -0.17
C GLY A 128 -3.71 6.30 -0.99
N PRO A 129 -3.74 7.57 -1.43
CA PRO A 129 -4.86 8.09 -2.18
C PRO A 129 -4.98 7.41 -3.55
N ARG A 130 -6.22 7.32 -4.01
CA ARG A 130 -6.58 6.95 -5.38
C ARG A 130 -6.23 8.05 -6.36
N GLU A 131 -6.00 7.67 -7.62
CA GLU A 131 -5.50 8.57 -8.66
C GLU A 131 -6.41 9.79 -8.86
N SER A 132 -7.73 9.57 -8.89
CA SER A 132 -8.70 10.67 -9.04
C SER A 132 -8.67 11.72 -7.91
N LYS A 133 -8.13 11.38 -6.73
CA LYS A 133 -8.00 12.28 -5.58
C LYS A 133 -6.63 12.94 -5.46
N CYS A 134 -5.61 12.34 -6.07
CA CYS A 134 -4.27 12.90 -6.11
C CYS A 134 -3.62 12.59 -7.46
N PRO A 135 -3.91 13.38 -8.52
CA PRO A 135 -3.35 13.12 -9.84
C PRO A 135 -1.82 13.08 -9.84
N GLY A 136 -1.27 12.08 -10.52
CA GLY A 136 0.16 11.77 -10.59
C GLY A 136 0.70 11.00 -9.38
N ILE A 137 -0.13 10.59 -8.42
CA ILE A 137 0.35 9.85 -7.25
C ILE A 137 0.84 8.45 -7.61
N TYR A 138 0.19 7.76 -8.57
CA TYR A 138 0.65 6.46 -9.06
C TYR A 138 2.11 6.50 -9.53
N ALA A 139 2.44 7.45 -10.41
CA ALA A 139 3.77 7.57 -11.00
C ALA A 139 4.82 7.88 -9.93
N GLN A 140 4.51 8.81 -9.02
CA GLN A 140 5.41 9.19 -7.93
C GLN A 140 5.64 8.04 -6.94
N ALA A 141 4.56 7.34 -6.54
CA ALA A 141 4.65 6.18 -5.67
C ALA A 141 5.44 5.05 -6.32
N THR A 142 5.27 4.81 -7.62
CA THR A 142 6.02 3.80 -8.37
C THR A 142 7.53 4.09 -8.32
N GLN A 143 7.94 5.33 -8.62
CA GLN A 143 9.35 5.72 -8.57
C GLN A 143 9.94 5.60 -7.16
N PHE A 144 9.18 6.02 -6.15
CA PHE A 144 9.61 5.92 -4.75
C PHE A 144 9.75 4.46 -4.30
N LEU A 145 8.72 3.64 -4.52
CA LEU A 145 8.69 2.23 -4.12
C LEU A 145 9.76 1.41 -4.84
N ARG A 146 10.03 1.68 -6.11
CA ARG A 146 11.13 1.02 -6.84
C ARG A 146 12.46 1.27 -6.14
N ARG A 147 12.79 2.52 -5.80
CA ARG A 147 14.03 2.85 -5.07
C ARG A 147 14.04 2.24 -3.67
N LEU A 148 12.90 2.23 -2.98
CA LEU A 148 12.78 1.65 -1.65
C LEU A 148 13.07 0.14 -1.66
N LEU A 149 12.49 -0.59 -2.62
CA LEU A 149 12.44 -2.05 -2.66
C LEU A 149 13.55 -2.71 -3.50
N THR A 150 14.28 -1.96 -4.34
CA THR A 150 15.39 -2.54 -5.13
C THR A 150 16.59 -2.94 -4.26
N ASP A 151 16.90 -2.17 -3.21
CA ASP A 151 17.97 -2.51 -2.25
C ASP A 151 17.55 -3.62 -1.25
N ALA A 152 16.50 -4.37 -1.56
CA ALA A 152 16.01 -5.52 -0.81
C ALA A 152 16.59 -6.86 -1.30
N LEU A 153 17.24 -6.85 -2.48
CA LEU A 153 17.83 -8.02 -3.14
C LEU A 153 19.32 -8.15 -2.83
#